data_AF-A0A9D4C418-F1
#
_entry.id   AF-A0A9D4C418-F1
#
_cell.length_a   1.000
_cell.length_b   1.000
_cell.length_c   1.000
_cell.angle_alpha   90.00
_cell.angle_beta   90.00
_cell.angle_gamma   90.00
#
_symmetry.space_group_name_H-M   'P 1'
#
loop_
_entity.id
_entity.type
_entity.pdbx_description
1 polymer ?
#
loop_
_entity_poly.entity_id
_entity_poly.type
_entity_poly.pdbx_seq_one_letter_code
_entity_poly.pdbx_strand_id
1 'polypeptide(L)'
;MSVPCGAQRCAICMYMMKAEYFTDPSGRKYSVGNNVDYKSSNAVYAVNCCRCRRFVYVEETGGTLYQRHLLNLSCIRTQHSDPVAEHFYTDRHFMDDFQTMGLEKLSGSDEYRKTMEHCGSQN
;
A
#
# COMPACT_ATOMS: atom_id res chain seq x y z
N MET A 1 -5.74 -7.19 13.39
CA MET A 1 -6.59 -6.33 12.52
C MET A 1 -5.90 -4.99 12.31
N SER A 2 -6.03 -4.37 11.13
CA SER A 2 -5.50 -3.02 10.90
C SER A 2 -6.36 -2.00 11.66
N VAL A 3 -5.74 -1.13 12.45
CA VAL A 3 -6.47 -0.20 13.32
C VAL A 3 -6.75 1.09 12.56
N PRO A 4 -8.01 1.51 12.38
CA PRO A 4 -8.33 2.80 11.78
C PRO A 4 -7.79 3.93 12.65
N CYS A 5 -7.33 5.00 12.00
CA CYS A 5 -6.60 6.09 12.62
C CYS A 5 -7.34 6.93 13.69
N GLY A 6 -8.63 6.68 13.93
CA GLY A 6 -9.50 7.49 14.77
C GLY A 6 -9.90 8.85 14.18
N ALA A 7 -9.35 9.26 13.04
CA ALA A 7 -9.75 10.51 12.38
C ALA A 7 -11.08 10.34 11.63
N GLN A 8 -11.98 11.32 11.81
CA GLN A 8 -13.35 11.28 11.28
C GLN A 8 -13.43 11.18 9.74
N ARG A 9 -12.39 11.63 9.01
CA ARG A 9 -12.31 11.61 7.54
C ARG A 9 -10.89 11.34 7.04
N CYS A 10 -10.30 10.20 7.42
CA CYS A 10 -9.00 9.83 6.86
C CYS A 10 -9.13 9.37 5.41
N ALA A 11 -8.40 10.03 4.51
CA ALA A 11 -8.35 9.71 3.09
C ALA A 11 -7.80 8.30 2.80
N ILE A 12 -7.01 7.73 3.72
CA ILE A 12 -6.35 6.43 3.53
C ILE A 12 -7.09 5.28 4.23
N CYS A 13 -7.68 5.51 5.40
CA CYS A 13 -8.36 4.45 6.14
C CYS A 13 -9.56 3.84 5.41
N MET A 14 -10.15 4.54 4.44
CA MET A 14 -11.21 3.97 3.60
C MET A 14 -10.70 2.84 2.69
N TYR A 15 -9.41 2.88 2.31
CA TYR A 15 -8.75 1.88 1.49
C TYR A 15 -8.03 0.80 2.31
N MET A 16 -8.01 0.92 3.64
CA MET A 16 -7.36 -0.08 4.48
C MET A 16 -8.15 -1.39 4.48
N MET A 17 -7.43 -2.48 4.27
CA MET A 17 -8.01 -3.81 4.32
C MET A 17 -8.50 -4.12 5.74
N LYS A 18 -9.77 -4.54 5.84
CA LYS A 18 -10.44 -4.92 7.10
C LYS A 18 -10.26 -6.41 7.47
N ALA A 19 -9.51 -7.16 6.66
CA ALA A 19 -9.21 -8.58 6.91
C ALA A 19 -7.94 -8.74 7.76
N GLU A 20 -7.75 -9.89 8.38
CA GLU A 20 -6.51 -10.21 9.11
C GLU A 20 -5.39 -10.73 8.20
N TYR A 21 -5.74 -11.16 6.99
CA TYR A 21 -4.81 -11.64 5.99
C TYR A 21 -5.43 -11.54 4.60
N PHE A 22 -4.60 -11.65 3.58
CA PHE A 22 -5.02 -11.94 2.22
C PHE A 22 -4.11 -13.00 1.59
N THR A 23 -4.55 -13.55 0.47
CA THR A 23 -3.80 -14.53 -0.31
C THR A 23 -3.52 -13.94 -1.67
N ASP A 24 -2.27 -14.00 -2.13
CA ASP A 24 -1.92 -13.63 -3.50
C ASP A 24 -2.32 -14.72 -4.51
N PRO A 25 -2.20 -14.46 -5.82
CA PRO A 25 -2.56 -15.44 -6.84
C PRO A 25 -1.73 -16.72 -6.84
N SER A 26 -0.54 -16.69 -6.23
CA SER A 26 0.33 -17.87 -6.09
C SER A 26 -0.09 -18.75 -4.90
N GLY A 27 -1.06 -18.31 -4.10
CA GLY A 27 -1.49 -19.00 -2.89
C GLY A 27 -0.71 -18.58 -1.63
N ARG A 28 0.20 -17.59 -1.72
CA ARG A 28 0.95 -17.11 -0.56
C ARG A 28 0.06 -16.21 0.29
N LYS A 29 0.05 -16.48 1.60
CA LYS A 29 -0.73 -15.75 2.59
C LYS A 29 0.11 -14.63 3.20
N TYR A 30 -0.46 -13.42 3.25
CA TYR A 30 0.12 -12.24 3.89
C TYR A 30 -0.77 -11.84 5.06
N SER A 31 -0.18 -11.76 6.25
CA SER A 31 -0.90 -11.39 7.48
C SER A 31 -0.79 -9.89 7.73
N VAL A 32 -1.86 -9.27 8.22
CA VAL A 32 -1.83 -7.88 8.69
C VAL A 32 -0.98 -7.79 9.94
N GLY A 33 0.00 -6.90 9.92
CA GLY A 33 0.82 -6.60 11.08
C GLY A 33 -0.03 -5.93 12.18
N ASN A 34 -0.22 -6.62 13.31
CA ASN A 34 -1.05 -6.12 14.41
C ASN A 34 -0.55 -4.79 15.02
N ASN A 35 0.72 -4.43 14.77
CA ASN A 35 1.35 -3.20 15.27
C ASN A 35 1.73 -2.22 14.14
N VAL A 36 1.19 -2.41 12.93
CA VAL A 36 1.46 -1.53 11.78
C VAL A 36 0.20 -0.76 11.44
N ASP A 37 0.26 0.55 11.64
CA ASP A 37 -0.80 1.50 11.33
C ASP A 37 -0.34 2.51 10.27
N TYR A 38 -1.25 3.36 9.79
CA TYR A 38 -0.95 4.40 8.81
C TYR A 38 0.15 5.39 9.25
N LYS A 39 0.39 5.54 10.56
CA LYS A 39 1.44 6.40 11.13
C LYS A 39 2.81 5.73 11.17
N SER A 40 2.85 4.43 10.96
CA SER A 40 4.07 3.64 11.03
C SER A 40 5.00 4.05 9.90
N SER A 41 6.22 4.42 10.27
CA SER A 41 7.34 4.62 9.36
C SER A 41 8.27 3.41 9.36
N ASN A 42 9.16 3.32 8.36
CA ASN A 42 10.04 2.17 8.16
C ASN A 42 9.23 0.87 8.19
N ALA A 43 8.28 0.73 7.29
CA ALA A 43 7.33 -0.38 7.29
C ALA A 43 7.21 -1.01 5.92
N VAL A 44 6.99 -2.33 5.91
CA VAL A 44 6.60 -3.07 4.72
C VAL A 44 5.09 -3.09 4.64
N TYR A 45 4.56 -2.87 3.45
CA TYR A 45 3.14 -2.82 3.18
C TYR A 45 2.80 -3.54 1.89
N ALA A 46 1.51 -3.87 1.74
CA ALA A 46 0.96 -4.43 0.53
C ALA A 46 -0.13 -3.52 -0.05
N VAL A 47 -0.19 -3.47 -1.37
CA VAL A 47 -1.33 -2.99 -2.15
C VAL A 47 -1.93 -4.19 -2.87
N ASN A 48 -3.25 -4.27 -2.89
CA ASN A 48 -3.94 -5.22 -3.75
C ASN A 48 -5.17 -4.58 -4.42
N CYS A 49 -5.61 -5.21 -5.50
CA CYS A 49 -6.83 -4.85 -6.19
C CYS A 49 -7.95 -5.80 -5.79
N CYS A 50 -8.97 -5.28 -5.09
CA CYS A 50 -10.07 -6.11 -4.60
C CYS A 50 -10.97 -6.67 -5.71
N ARG A 51 -10.94 -6.02 -6.89
CA ARG A 51 -11.72 -6.40 -8.06
C ARG A 51 -11.16 -7.59 -8.82
N CYS A 52 -9.88 -7.55 -9.19
CA CYS A 52 -9.27 -8.65 -9.93
C CYS A 52 -8.71 -9.75 -9.01
N ARG A 53 -8.34 -9.39 -7.77
CA ARG A 53 -7.62 -10.26 -6.82
C ARG A 53 -6.35 -10.91 -7.38
N ARG A 54 -5.84 -10.36 -8.50
CA ARG A 54 -4.65 -10.82 -9.23
C ARG A 54 -3.46 -9.90 -9.04
N PHE A 55 -3.70 -8.67 -8.62
CA PHE A 55 -2.67 -7.69 -8.36
C PHE A 55 -2.36 -7.65 -6.86
N VAL A 56 -1.11 -7.96 -6.52
CA VAL A 56 -0.53 -7.79 -5.19
C VAL A 56 0.84 -7.18 -5.39
N TYR A 57 1.07 -6.04 -4.76
CA TYR A 57 2.34 -5.33 -4.78
C TYR A 57 2.81 -5.13 -3.35
N VAL A 58 4.01 -5.62 -3.02
CA VAL A 58 4.60 -5.52 -1.67
C VAL A 58 5.84 -4.65 -1.76
N GLU A 59 5.93 -3.67 -0.88
CA GLU A 59 7.02 -2.70 -0.87
C GLU A 59 7.32 -2.20 0.53
N GLU A 60 8.48 -1.59 0.68
CA GLU A 60 8.91 -0.93 1.90
C GLU A 60 8.77 0.59 1.76
N THR A 61 8.60 1.29 2.87
CA THR A 61 8.70 2.73 2.90
C THR A 61 9.48 3.19 4.12
N GLY A 62 10.42 4.12 3.91
CA GLY A 62 11.09 4.82 5.01
C GLY A 62 10.21 5.92 5.61
N GLY A 63 9.33 6.51 4.81
CA GLY A 63 8.31 7.46 5.27
C GLY A 63 7.17 6.76 5.99
N THR A 64 6.14 7.52 6.35
CA THR A 64 4.92 6.93 6.93
C THR A 64 4.10 6.22 5.85
N LEU A 65 3.41 5.14 6.21
CA LEU A 65 2.43 4.48 5.32
C LEU A 65 1.38 5.47 4.79
N TYR A 66 0.96 6.44 5.61
CA TYR A 66 0.06 7.50 5.18
C TYR A 66 0.59 8.29 3.98
N GLN A 67 1.83 8.78 4.06
CA GLN A 67 2.46 9.52 2.96
C GLN A 67 2.61 8.63 1.72
N ARG A 68 3.03 7.38 1.90
CA ARG A 68 3.20 6.45 0.78
C ARG A 68 1.88 6.12 0.08
N HIS A 69 0.81 5.89 0.84
CA HIS A 69 -0.50 5.63 0.25
C HIS A 69 -1.09 6.86 -0.42
N LEU A 70 -0.92 8.06 0.16
CA LEU A 70 -1.32 9.30 -0.52
C LEU A 70 -0.59 9.47 -1.85
N LEU A 71 0.70 9.15 -1.89
CA LEU A 71 1.48 9.18 -3.11
C LEU A 71 0.92 8.19 -4.14
N ASN A 72 0.70 6.92 -3.78
CA ASN A 72 0.11 5.93 -4.68
C ASN A 72 -1.24 6.42 -5.25
N LEU A 73 -2.12 6.97 -4.41
CA LEU A 73 -3.39 7.54 -4.86
C LEU A 73 -3.20 8.73 -5.81
N SER A 74 -2.20 9.58 -5.57
CA SER A 74 -1.85 10.67 -6.48
C SER A 74 -1.37 10.12 -7.82
N CYS A 75 -0.48 9.14 -7.82
CA CYS A 75 0.10 8.57 -9.04
C CYS A 75 -0.97 7.84 -9.88
N ILE A 76 -1.93 7.16 -9.23
CA ILE A 76 -3.13 6.62 -9.90
C ILE A 76 -3.94 7.74 -10.58
N ARG A 77 -4.18 8.87 -9.89
CA ARG A 77 -4.95 10.01 -10.44
C ARG A 77 -4.24 10.70 -11.60
N THR A 78 -2.92 10.85 -11.49
CA THR A 78 -2.10 11.53 -12.50
C THR A 78 -1.60 10.58 -13.58
N GLN A 79 -2.01 9.31 -13.56
CA GLN A 79 -1.62 8.28 -14.54
C GLN A 79 -0.11 8.18 -14.70
N HIS A 80 0.60 8.19 -13.56
CA HIS A 80 2.05 8.02 -13.55
C HIS A 80 2.42 6.61 -14.02
N SER A 81 3.56 6.45 -14.68
CA SER A 81 4.08 5.15 -15.12
C SER A 81 4.76 4.42 -13.96
N ASP A 82 3.98 4.00 -12.97
CA ASP A 82 4.42 3.06 -11.93
C ASP A 82 3.49 1.83 -11.89
N PRO A 83 3.98 0.65 -11.45
CA PRO A 83 3.22 -0.60 -11.54
C PRO A 83 1.86 -0.55 -10.82
N VAL A 84 1.75 0.23 -9.74
CA VAL A 84 0.48 0.38 -9.01
C VAL A 84 -0.45 1.27 -9.83
N ALA A 85 0.00 2.45 -10.23
CA ALA A 85 -0.81 3.36 -11.05
C ALA A 85 -1.27 2.69 -12.34
N GLU A 86 -0.36 2.09 -13.12
CA GLU A 86 -0.64 1.39 -14.37
C GLU A 86 -1.79 0.40 -14.22
N HIS A 87 -1.77 -0.44 -13.18
CA HIS A 87 -2.86 -1.40 -12.94
C HIS A 87 -4.21 -0.70 -12.72
N PHE A 88 -4.25 0.36 -11.92
CA PHE A 88 -5.50 1.03 -11.56
C PHE A 88 -6.03 2.03 -12.60
N TYR A 89 -5.26 2.42 -13.62
CA TYR A 89 -5.78 3.28 -14.71
C TYR A 89 -5.90 2.59 -16.07
N THR A 90 -5.16 1.50 -16.35
CA THR A 90 -5.19 0.82 -17.67
C THR A 90 -6.19 -0.34 -17.74
N ASP A 91 -6.37 -1.11 -16.66
CA ASP A 91 -7.11 -2.38 -16.68
C ASP A 91 -8.63 -2.23 -16.40
N ARG A 92 -9.21 -1.03 -16.61
CA ARG A 92 -10.59 -0.67 -16.19
C ARG A 92 -10.86 -0.88 -14.69
N HIS A 93 -9.80 -0.87 -13.89
CA HIS A 93 -9.89 -0.74 -12.44
C HIS A 93 -9.99 0.73 -12.07
N PHE A 94 -10.39 1.00 -10.83
CA PHE A 94 -10.52 2.35 -10.32
C PHE A 94 -9.87 2.47 -8.94
N MET A 95 -9.70 3.70 -8.49
CA MET A 95 -9.23 3.99 -7.12
C MET A 95 -10.06 3.29 -6.05
N ASP A 96 -11.36 3.08 -6.27
CA ASP A 96 -12.23 2.35 -5.34
C ASP A 96 -11.88 0.86 -5.24
N ASP A 97 -11.19 0.31 -6.25
CA ASP A 97 -10.70 -1.07 -6.24
C ASP A 97 -9.39 -1.22 -5.46
N PHE A 98 -8.73 -0.11 -5.10
CA PHE A 98 -7.45 -0.07 -4.38
C PHE A 98 -7.64 -0.44 -2.90
N GLN A 99 -6.86 -1.41 -2.42
CA GLN A 99 -6.77 -1.74 -1.01
C GLN A 99 -5.33 -1.82 -0.55
N THR A 100 -5.10 -1.49 0.71
CA THR A 100 -3.76 -1.52 1.28
C THR A 100 -3.72 -1.95 2.75
N MET A 101 -2.56 -2.42 3.19
CA MET A 101 -2.31 -2.83 4.57
C MET A 101 -0.82 -2.82 4.92
N GLY A 102 -0.53 -2.55 6.19
CA GLY A 102 0.79 -2.75 6.77
C GLY A 102 1.03 -4.23 7.11
N LEU A 103 2.22 -4.74 6.77
CA LEU A 103 2.65 -6.10 7.05
C LEU A 103 3.56 -6.16 8.28
N GLU A 104 4.63 -5.36 8.29
CA GLU A 104 5.62 -5.35 9.36
C GLU A 104 6.29 -3.97 9.52
N LYS A 105 6.80 -3.70 10.72
CA LYS A 105 7.68 -2.58 11.01
C LYS A 105 9.12 -3.07 10.98
N LEU A 106 9.99 -2.33 10.31
CA LEU A 106 11.42 -2.56 10.25
C LEU A 106 12.10 -1.84 11.42
N SER A 107 12.74 -2.59 12.30
CA SER A 107 13.51 -2.05 13.43
C SER A 107 14.94 -1.73 13.01
N GLY A 108 15.18 -0.56 12.42
CA GLY A 108 16.44 0.19 12.44
C GLY A 108 17.74 -0.42 11.88
N SER A 109 17.83 -1.71 11.63
CA SER A 109 19.00 -2.39 11.08
C SER A 109 18.51 -3.65 10.38
N ASP A 110 18.35 -3.60 9.06
CA ASP A 110 18.78 -4.67 8.16
C ASP A 110 18.51 -4.28 6.71
N GLU A 111 19.38 -4.79 5.85
CA GLU A 111 19.61 -4.43 4.46
C GLU A 111 18.47 -4.83 3.52
N TYR A 112 17.37 -4.07 3.53
CA TYR A 112 16.34 -4.20 2.49
C TYR A 112 15.91 -2.87 1.86
N ARG A 113 16.78 -1.85 1.86
CA ARG A 113 16.57 -0.60 1.09
C ARG A 113 16.64 -0.82 -0.44
N LYS A 114 15.68 -1.56 -1.00
CA LYS A 114 15.33 -1.52 -2.42
C LYS A 114 14.15 -0.55 -2.61
N THR A 115 14.34 0.71 -2.23
CA THR A 115 13.45 1.78 -2.69
C THR A 115 13.76 2.07 -4.15
N MET A 116 12.88 1.63 -5.04
CA MET A 116 12.59 2.42 -6.24
C MET A 116 11.73 3.58 -5.76
N GLU A 117 12.35 4.75 -5.61
CA GLU A 117 11.63 6.01 -5.54
C GLU A 117 10.95 6.24 -6.91
N HIS A 118 9.77 5.64 -7.10
CA HIS A 118 8.91 6.00 -8.22
C HIS A 118 7.78 6.88 -7.71
N CYS A 119 7.60 7.98 -8.45
CA CYS A 119 6.78 9.15 -8.14
C CYS A 119 7.41 10.05 -7.05
N GLY A 120 8.57 10.64 -7.36
CA GLY A 120 9.29 11.61 -6.52
C GLY A 120 10.31 12.47 -7.28
N SER A 121 10.69 12.07 -8.49
CA SER A 121 11.57 12.85 -9.36
C SER A 121 10.77 13.77 -10.27
N GLN A 122 10.24 14.86 -9.72
CA GLN A 122 9.98 16.04 -10.53
C GLN A 122 11.20 16.95 -10.43
N ASN A 123 12.09 16.84 -11.41
CA ASN A 123 12.80 18.00 -11.96
C ASN A 123 13.21 17.72 -13.41
#